data_AF-A0A382J2M0-F1
#
_entry.id   AF-A0A382J2M0-F1
#
_cell.length_a   1.000
_cell.length_b   1.000
_cell.length_c   1.000
_cell.angle_alpha   90.00
_cell.angle_beta   90.00
_cell.angle_gamma   90.00
#
_symmetry.space_group_name_H-M   'P 1'
#
loop_
_entity.id
_entity.type
_entity.pdbx_description
1 polymer ?
#
loop_
_entity_poly.entity_id
_entity_poly.type
_entity_poly.pdbx_seq_one_letter_code
_entity_poly.pdbx_strand_id
1 'polypeptide(L)' 'MNFSDLDYQPIILTLQLATVTVVVLLIIGIPISWWLAHTRIRCRPVIEAIVALPLVLPP' A
#
# COMPACT_ATOMS: atom_id res chain seq x y z
N MET A 1 -30.50 9.48 22.36
CA MET A 1 -29.64 8.97 21.28
C MET A 1 -29.29 7.54 21.62
N ASN A 2 -29.87 6.58 20.92
CA ASN A 2 -29.63 5.15 21.17
C ASN A 2 -28.23 4.81 20.65
N PHE A 3 -27.33 4.40 21.56
CA PHE A 3 -25.97 3.94 21.24
C PHE A 3 -25.96 2.46 20.80
N SER A 4 -27.12 1.89 20.48
CA SER A 4 -27.31 0.49 20.06
C SER A 4 -26.94 0.22 18.60
N ASP A 5 -26.82 1.27 17.78
CA ASP A 5 -26.42 1.21 16.37
C ASP A 5 -24.95 1.63 16.22
N LEU A 6 -24.06 1.16 17.10
CA LEU A 6 -22.64 1.16 16.75
C LEU A 6 -22.46 0.09 15.69
N ASP A 7 -22.73 0.47 14.44
CA ASP A 7 -22.44 -0.32 13.25
C ASP A 7 -20.92 -0.51 13.17
N TYR A 8 -20.41 -1.54 13.84
CA TYR A 8 -19.01 -1.97 13.77
C TYR A 8 -18.68 -2.65 12.43
N GLN A 9 -19.70 -2.91 11.61
CA GLN A 9 -19.57 -3.53 10.30
C GLN A 9 -18.58 -2.81 9.37
N PRO A 10 -18.63 -1.47 9.16
CA PRO A 10 -17.61 -0.74 8.40
C PRO A 10 -16.19 -0.88 8.97
N ILE A 11 -16.03 -0.96 10.30
CA ILE A 11 -14.70 -1.11 10.92
C ILE A 11 -14.12 -2.49 10.57
N ILE A 12 -14.94 -3.54 10.64
CA ILE A 12 -14.51 -4.90 10.30
C ILE A 12 -14.19 -5.01 8.79
N LEU A 13 -15.03 -4.43 7.93
CA LEU A 13 -14.84 -4.44 6.48
C LEU A 13 -13.58 -3.68 6.05
N THR A 14 -13.33 -2.51 6.63
CA THR A 14 -12.12 -1.72 6.34
C THR A 14 -10.86 -2.44 6.83
N LEU A 15 -10.91 -3.07 8.01
CA LEU A 15 -9.79 -3.85 8.53
C LEU A 15 -9.48 -5.05 7.62
N GLN A 16 -10.49 -5.76 7.14
CA GLN A 16 -10.32 -6.85 6.20
C GLN A 16 -9.73 -6.36 4.88
N LEU A 17 -10.27 -5.28 4.31
CA LEU A 17 -9.76 -4.70 3.06
C LEU A 17 -8.31 -4.23 3.19
N ALA A 18 -7.99 -3.53 4.27
CA ALA A 18 -6.64 -3.04 4.57
C ALA A 18 -5.67 -4.21 4.76
N THR A 19 -6.08 -5.26 5.47
CA THR A 19 -5.24 -6.46 5.67
C THR A 19 -4.93 -7.13 4.34
N VAL A 20 -5.94 -7.31 3.48
CA VAL A 20 -5.74 -7.92 2.16
C VAL A 20 -4.84 -7.05 1.28
N THR A 21 -5.06 -5.74 1.21
CA THR A 21 -4.21 -4.84 0.42
C THR A 21 -2.77 -4.81 0.93
N VAL A 22 -2.56 -4.78 2.24
CA VAL A 22 -1.20 -4.84 2.83
C VAL A 22 -0.51 -6.16 2.51
N VAL A 23 -1.19 -7.29 2.65
CA VAL A 23 -0.61 -8.61 2.32
C VAL A 23 -0.23 -8.70 0.84
N VAL A 24 -1.10 -8.23 -0.05
CA VAL A 24 -0.82 -8.19 -1.50
C VAL A 24 0.37 -7.26 -1.80
N LEU A 25 0.39 -6.06 -1.22
CA LEU A 25 1.50 -5.11 -1.36
C LEU A 25 2.82 -5.65 -0.79
N LEU A 26 2.79 -6.43 0.29
CA LEU A 26 3.99 -7.07 0.83
C LEU A 26 4.49 -8.15 -0.13
N ILE A 27 3.59 -9.03 -0.60
CA ILE A 27 3.95 -10.12 -1.51
C ILE A 27 4.52 -9.59 -2.83
N ILE A 28 4.01 -8.46 -3.34
CA ILE A 28 4.45 -7.90 -4.63
C ILE A 28 5.57 -6.87 -4.44
N GLY A 29 5.44 -5.99 -3.47
CA GLY A 29 6.36 -4.88 -3.22
C GLY A 29 7.71 -5.31 -2.68
N ILE A 30 7.77 -6.34 -1.82
CA ILE A 30 9.05 -6.87 -1.29
C ILE A 30 9.93 -7.44 -2.40
N PRO A 31 9.47 -8.38 -3.26
CA PRO A 31 10.32 -8.92 -4.31
C PRO A 31 10.67 -7.86 -5.36
N ILE A 32 9.76 -6.95 -5.69
CA ILE A 32 10.07 -5.83 -6.60
C ILE A 32 11.17 -4.94 -6.01
N SER A 33 11.06 -4.57 -4.73
CA SER A 33 12.05 -3.73 -4.05
C SER A 33 13.41 -4.42 -3.97
N TRP A 34 13.41 -5.72 -3.65
CA TRP A 34 14.62 -6.53 -3.60
C TRP A 34 15.29 -6.66 -4.97
N TRP A 35 14.50 -6.93 -6.02
CA TRP A 35 14.99 -6.97 -7.40
C TRP A 35 15.58 -5.62 -7.80
N LEU A 36 14.90 -4.51 -7.48
CA LEU A 36 15.35 -3.15 -7.79
C LEU A 36 16.62 -2.75 -7.04
N ALA A 37 16.78 -3.23 -5.80
CA ALA A 37 17.97 -3.01 -4.99
C ALA A 37 19.18 -3.81 -5.51
N HIS A 38 18.95 -5.03 -6.02
CA HIS A 38 20.03 -5.89 -6.50
C HIS A 38 20.44 -5.62 -7.95
N THR A 39 19.54 -5.08 -8.78
CA THR A 39 19.81 -4.89 -10.22
C THR A 39 20.20 -3.44 -10.54
N ARG A 40 21.41 -3.20 -11.06
CA ARG A 40 21.90 -1.86 -11.49
C ARG A 40 21.29 -1.39 -12.83
N ILE A 41 19.98 -1.52 -13.02
CA ILE A 41 19.32 -1.07 -14.26
C ILE A 41 19.16 0.45 -14.25
N ARG A 42 19.47 1.11 -15.39
CA ARG A 42 19.40 2.57 -15.62
C ARG A 42 17.98 3.16 -15.38
N CYS A 43 16.93 2.33 -15.41
CA CYS A 43 15.53 2.71 -15.19
C CYS A 43 15.12 2.83 -13.70
N ARG A 44 16.02 2.54 -12.75
CA ARG A 44 15.79 2.70 -11.29
C ARG A 44 15.23 4.07 -10.88
N PRO A 45 15.72 5.22 -11.42
CA PRO A 45 15.20 6.54 -11.03
C PRO A 45 13.74 6.76 -11.42
N VAL A 46 13.29 6.15 -12.53
CA VAL A 46 11.91 6.29 -13.01
C VAL A 46 10.95 5.54 -12.09
N ILE A 47 11.33 4.33 -11.65
CA ILE A 47 10.51 3.52 -10.74
C ILE A 47 10.47 4.17 -9.35
N GLU A 48 11.60 4.67 -8.83
CA GLU A 48 11.63 5.46 -7.59
C GLU A 48 10.73 6.71 -7.71
N ALA A 49 10.80 7.43 -8.83
CA ALA A 49 9.96 8.60 -9.06
C ALA A 49 8.47 8.24 -9.06
N ILE A 50 8.05 7.17 -9.73
CA ILE A 50 6.63 6.74 -9.77
C ILE A 50 6.12 6.32 -8.39
N VAL A 51 6.94 5.59 -7.60
CA VAL A 51 6.58 5.16 -6.24
C VAL A 51 6.53 6.35 -5.28
N ALA A 52 7.44 7.32 -5.42
CA ALA A 52 7.47 8.52 -4.60
C ALA A 52 6.41 9.56 -5.02
N LEU A 53 6.03 9.60 -6.30
CA LEU A 53 5.10 10.57 -6.89
C LEU A 53 3.81 10.78 -6.07
N PRO A 54 3.05 9.74 -5.69
CA PRO A 54 1.85 9.92 -4.89
C PRO A 54 2.12 10.49 -3.48
N LEU A 55 3.36 10.40 -3.00
CA LEU A 55 3.79 10.94 -1.72
C LEU A 55 4.27 12.40 -1.85
N VAL A 56 4.77 12.80 -3.02
CA VAL A 56 5.15 14.20 -3.32
C VAL A 56 3.96 15.03 -3.81
N LEU A 57 2.95 14.39 -4.40
CA LEU A 57 1.68 15.04 -4.67
C LEU A 57 1.00 15.31 -3.32
N PRO A 58 0.73 16.58 -2.97
CA PRO A 58 -0.07 16.88 -1.80
C PRO A 58 -1.44 16.20 -1.99
N PRO A 59 -1.89 15.39 -1.01
CA PRO A 59 -3.10 14.56 -1.11
C PRO A 59 -4.38 15.37 -1.35
#